data_AF-A0A835RF19-F1
#
_entry.id   AF-A0A835RF19-F1
#
_cell.length_a   1.000
_cell.length_b   1.000
_cell.length_c   1.000
_cell.angle_alpha   90.00
_cell.angle_beta   90.00
_cell.angle_gamma   90.00
#
_symmetry.space_group_name_H-M   'P 1'
#
loop_
_entity.id
_entity.type
_entity.pdbx_description
1 polymer ?
#
loop_
_entity_poly.entity_id
_entity_poly.type
_entity_poly.pdbx_seq_one_letter_code
_entity_poly.pdbx_strand_id
1 'polypeptide(L)'
;MEGKKLIREREALFVIQGLKRFRHDEEKLEKFVKSHVLRLLKMDKIAVLNELERQEEVCIALKMFRIIQKEEWYTPDVYLYKDLIIALARAKKKNDGGGCGMESLLHHYVVSKTTSVYS
;
A
#
# COMPACT_ATOMS: atom_id res chain seq x y z
N MET A 1 23.73 10.27 -15.41
CA MET A 1 22.28 10.54 -15.22
C MET A 1 21.88 10.17 -13.77
N GLU A 2 22.70 10.52 -12.78
CA GLU A 2 22.60 10.03 -11.39
C GLU A 2 21.65 10.84 -10.49
N GLY A 3 21.34 12.09 -10.85
CA GLY A 3 20.57 12.99 -9.96
C GLY A 3 19.10 12.62 -9.77
N LYS A 4 18.47 11.96 -10.75
CA LYS A 4 17.04 11.64 -10.72
C LYS A 4 16.69 10.44 -9.84
N LYS A 5 17.63 9.52 -9.61
CA LYS A 5 17.42 8.29 -8.83
C LYS A 5 17.41 8.57 -7.32
N LEU A 6 18.32 9.43 -6.86
CA LEU A 6 18.48 9.76 -5.43
C LEU A 6 17.35 10.64 -4.87
N ILE A 7 16.76 11.52 -5.69
CA ILE A 7 15.64 12.38 -5.25
C ILE A 7 14.38 11.53 -5.02
N ARG A 8 14.07 10.60 -5.94
CA ARG A 8 12.93 9.68 -5.81
C ARG A 8 13.04 8.75 -4.60
N GLU A 9 14.25 8.25 -4.31
CA GLU A 9 14.49 7.41 -3.13
C GLU A 9 14.26 8.16 -1.81
N ARG A 10 14.63 9.46 -1.73
CA ARG A 10 14.38 10.28 -0.53
C ARG A 10 12.90 10.55 -0.31
N GLU A 11 12.15 10.88 -1.36
CA GLU A 11 10.71 11.13 -1.26
C GLU A 11 9.95 9.86 -0.90
N ALA A 12 10.26 8.73 -1.53
CA ALA A 12 9.68 7.44 -1.19
C ALA A 12 9.97 7.05 0.26
N LEU A 13 11.23 7.20 0.71
CA LEU A 13 11.62 6.90 2.09
C LEU A 13 10.88 7.78 3.10
N PHE A 14 10.78 9.08 2.83
CA PHE A 14 10.03 10.02 3.67
C PHE A 14 8.56 9.60 3.80
N VAL A 15 7.93 9.23 2.68
CA VAL A 15 6.53 8.78 2.66
C VAL A 15 6.36 7.48 3.43
N ILE A 16 7.23 6.49 3.21
CA ILE A 16 7.19 5.20 3.93
C ILE A 16 7.33 5.42 5.44
N GLN A 17 8.30 6.23 5.86
CA GLN A 17 8.49 6.55 7.27
C GLN A 17 7.29 7.29 7.86
N GLY A 18 6.70 8.25 7.14
CA GLY A 18 5.50 8.97 7.56
C GLY A 18 4.29 8.04 7.70
N LEU A 19 4.05 7.18 6.72
CA LEU A 19 2.97 6.19 6.74
C LEU A 19 3.11 5.22 7.92
N LYS A 20 4.34 4.73 8.17
CA LYS A 20 4.63 3.84 9.32
C LYS A 20 4.48 4.57 10.66
N ARG A 21 4.88 5.85 10.73
CA ARG A 21 4.78 6.67 11.96
C ARG A 21 3.33 6.88 12.39
N PHE A 22 2.44 7.15 11.44
CA PHE A 22 1.03 7.45 11.73
C PHE A 22 0.12 6.22 11.64
N ARG A 23 0.65 5.00 11.53
CA ARG A 23 -0.15 3.78 11.30
C ARG A 23 -1.25 3.50 12.34
N HIS A 24 -1.09 4.01 13.56
CA HIS A 24 -2.03 3.85 14.68
C HIS A 24 -2.86 5.13 14.97
N ASP A 25 -2.67 6.20 14.19
CA ASP A 25 -3.38 7.48 14.34
C ASP A 25 -4.06 7.80 13.01
N GLU A 26 -5.32 7.40 12.88
CA GLU A 26 -6.05 7.46 11.60
C GLU A 26 -6.22 8.89 11.08
N GLU A 27 -6.43 9.86 11.98
CA GLU A 27 -6.58 11.27 11.61
C GLU A 27 -5.27 11.84 11.06
N LYS A 28 -4.14 11.59 11.75
CA LYS A 28 -2.82 12.04 11.25
C LYS A 28 -2.42 11.30 9.98
N LEU A 29 -2.76 10.02 9.87
CA LEU A 29 -2.48 9.23 8.67
C LEU A 29 -3.24 9.78 7.47
N GLU A 30 -4.53 10.07 7.61
CA GLU A 30 -5.33 10.63 6.53
C GLU A 30 -4.81 12.02 6.11
N LYS A 31 -4.49 12.89 7.08
CA LYS A 31 -3.85 14.19 6.81
C LYS A 31 -2.54 14.02 6.06
N PHE A 32 -1.70 13.07 6.45
CA PHE A 32 -0.43 12.79 5.78
C PHE A 32 -0.64 12.29 4.35
N VAL A 33 -1.58 11.38 4.15
CA VAL A 33 -1.95 10.87 2.81
C VAL A 33 -2.38 12.01 1.89
N LYS A 34 -3.29 12.87 2.35
CA LYS A 34 -3.79 14.01 1.56
C LYS A 34 -2.69 15.01 1.19
N SER A 35 -1.76 15.25 2.09
CA SER A 35 -0.70 16.27 1.90
C SER A 35 0.51 15.76 1.12
N HIS A 36 0.90 14.50 1.29
CA HIS A 36 2.16 13.97 0.75
C HIS A 36 1.98 12.81 -0.23
N VAL A 37 1.05 11.90 0.02
CA VAL A 37 0.92 10.66 -0.78
C VAL A 37 0.18 10.90 -2.08
N LEU A 38 -0.93 11.65 -2.06
CA LEU A 38 -1.74 11.89 -3.26
C LEU A 38 -0.98 12.66 -4.35
N ARG A 39 -0.01 13.49 -3.95
CA ARG A 39 0.81 14.31 -4.88
C ARG A 39 1.93 13.53 -5.55
N LEU A 40 2.24 12.32 -5.09
CA LEU A 40 3.27 11.48 -5.69
C LEU A 40 2.92 11.13 -7.13
N LEU A 41 3.92 11.04 -8.00
CA LEU A 41 3.74 10.53 -9.35
C LEU A 41 3.45 9.03 -9.33
N LYS A 42 2.91 8.51 -10.43
CA LYS A 42 2.60 7.08 -10.62
C LYS A 42 3.75 6.17 -10.17
N MET A 43 4.95 6.41 -10.69
CA MET A 43 6.11 5.55 -10.41
C MET A 43 6.55 5.62 -8.95
N ASP A 44 6.38 6.78 -8.29
CA ASP A 44 6.76 6.95 -6.89
C ASP A 44 5.74 6.25 -5.96
N LYS A 45 4.44 6.31 -6.30
CA LYS A 45 3.40 5.53 -5.61
C LYS A 45 3.66 4.02 -5.70
N ILE A 46 4.04 3.52 -6.88
CA ILE A 46 4.40 2.11 -7.09
C ILE A 46 5.66 1.75 -6.29
N ALA A 47 6.69 2.60 -6.30
CA ALA A 47 7.91 2.35 -5.53
C ALA A 47 7.64 2.28 -4.01
N VAL A 48 6.79 3.16 -3.49
CA VAL A 48 6.36 3.14 -2.09
C VAL A 48 5.62 1.83 -1.77
N LEU A 49 4.70 1.39 -2.62
CA LEU A 49 4.00 0.12 -2.42
C LEU A 49 4.96 -1.07 -2.38
N ASN A 50 5.84 -1.19 -3.38
CA ASN A 50 6.80 -2.28 -3.48
C ASN A 50 7.74 -2.34 -2.27
N GLU A 51 8.18 -1.18 -1.77
CA GLU A 51 9.05 -1.13 -0.60
C GLU A 51 8.31 -1.48 0.69
N LEU A 52 7.03 -1.12 0.83
CA LEU A 52 6.19 -1.56 1.96
C LEU A 52 5.98 -3.07 1.94
N GLU A 53 5.73 -3.66 0.77
CA GLU A 53 5.62 -5.11 0.58
C GLU A 53 6.94 -5.82 0.91
N ARG A 54 8.08 -5.27 0.47
CA ARG A 54 9.42 -5.78 0.77
C ARG A 54 9.74 -5.73 2.28
N GLN A 55 9.27 -4.71 2.98
CA GLN A 55 9.39 -4.58 4.44
C GLN A 55 8.36 -5.41 5.21
N GLU A 56 7.46 -6.13 4.52
CA GLU A 56 6.35 -6.88 5.12
C GLU A 56 5.39 -5.99 5.95
N GLU A 57 5.31 -4.69 5.64
CA GLU A 57 4.40 -3.71 6.26
C GLU A 57 3.00 -3.81 5.63
N VAL A 58 2.45 -5.01 5.61
CA VAL A 58 1.31 -5.40 4.76
C VAL A 58 0.07 -4.54 4.95
N CYS A 59 -0.21 -4.11 6.18
CA CYS A 59 -1.38 -3.27 6.45
C CYS A 59 -1.27 -1.88 5.85
N ILE A 60 -0.06 -1.33 5.82
CA ILE A 60 0.22 -0.04 5.20
C ILE A 60 0.32 -0.21 3.69
N ALA A 61 0.89 -1.33 3.21
CA ALA A 61 0.87 -1.69 1.79
C ALA A 61 -0.56 -1.78 1.25
N LEU A 62 -1.49 -2.42 1.97
CA LEU A 62 -2.91 -2.48 1.59
C LEU A 62 -3.57 -1.11 1.52
N LYS A 63 -3.29 -0.22 2.49
CA LYS A 63 -3.79 1.16 2.44
C LYS A 63 -3.22 1.91 1.23
N MET A 64 -1.93 1.74 0.94
CA MET A 64 -1.28 2.32 -0.23
C MET A 64 -1.87 1.80 -1.54
N PHE A 65 -2.12 0.50 -1.63
CA PHE A 65 -2.77 -0.13 -2.77
C PHE A 65 -4.17 0.44 -3.01
N ARG A 66 -4.98 0.61 -1.96
CA ARG A 66 -6.31 1.26 -2.06
C ARG A 66 -6.24 2.71 -2.54
N ILE A 67 -5.17 3.44 -2.21
CA ILE A 67 -4.94 4.79 -2.74
C ILE A 67 -4.65 4.70 -4.24
N ILE A 68 -3.75 3.81 -4.65
CA ILE A 68 -3.42 3.57 -6.07
C ILE A 68 -4.68 3.19 -6.87
N GLN A 69 -5.57 2.35 -6.33
CA GLN A 69 -6.82 1.97 -6.99
C GLN A 69 -7.76 3.15 -7.30
N LYS A 70 -7.62 4.28 -6.61
CA LYS A 70 -8.43 5.49 -6.82
C LYS A 70 -7.82 6.46 -7.84
N GLU A 71 -6.62 6.18 -8.33
CA GLU A 71 -5.95 7.04 -9.29
C GLU A 71 -6.50 6.83 -10.71
N GLU A 72 -6.63 7.91 -11.49
CA GLU A 72 -7.18 7.85 -12.86
C GLU A 72 -6.35 6.95 -13.79
N TRP A 73 -5.05 6.86 -13.57
CA TRP A 73 -4.14 6.02 -14.38
C TRP A 73 -4.17 4.54 -13.98
N TYR A 74 -4.89 4.17 -12.93
CA TYR A 74 -4.93 2.81 -12.44
C TYR A 74 -5.67 1.91 -13.43
N THR A 75 -5.00 0.84 -13.82
CA THR A 75 -5.59 -0.29 -14.53
C THR A 75 -5.30 -1.54 -13.70
N PRO A 76 -6.25 -2.48 -13.56
CA PRO A 76 -6.00 -3.72 -12.84
C PRO A 76 -4.79 -4.47 -13.43
N ASP A 77 -3.68 -4.46 -12.71
CA ASP A 77 -2.42 -5.10 -13.10
C ASP A 77 -2.19 -6.35 -12.26
N VAL A 78 -2.17 -7.51 -12.92
CA VAL A 78 -1.95 -8.82 -12.30
C VAL A 78 -0.66 -8.86 -11.47
N TYR A 79 0.40 -8.14 -11.88
CA TYR A 79 1.66 -8.10 -11.14
C TYR A 79 1.52 -7.40 -9.79
N LEU A 80 0.84 -6.24 -9.75
CA LEU A 80 0.59 -5.52 -8.49
C LEU A 80 -0.24 -6.36 -7.51
N TYR A 81 -1.24 -7.10 -7.99
CA TYR A 81 -2.01 -7.99 -7.13
C TYR A 81 -1.21 -9.20 -6.66
N LYS A 82 -0.40 -9.81 -7.54
CA LYS A 82 0.43 -10.97 -7.21
C LYS A 82 1.40 -10.65 -6.07
N ASP A 83 2.12 -9.53 -6.15
CA ASP A 83 3.14 -9.17 -5.17
C ASP A 83 2.51 -8.85 -3.81
N LEU A 84 1.35 -8.17 -3.82
CA LEU A 84 0.54 -7.93 -2.62
C LEU A 84 0.05 -9.23 -1.97
N ILE A 85 -0.44 -10.20 -2.76
CA ILE A 85 -0.86 -11.53 -2.27
C ILE A 85 0.32 -12.29 -1.66
N ILE A 86 1.50 -12.24 -2.29
CA ILE A 86 2.71 -12.87 -1.77
C ILE A 86 3.12 -12.22 -0.44
N ALA A 87 3.08 -10.88 -0.34
CA ALA A 87 3.37 -10.15 0.89
C ALA A 87 2.39 -10.53 2.01
N LEU A 88 1.08 -10.59 1.71
CA LEU A 88 0.03 -11.04 2.64
C LEU A 88 0.28 -12.47 3.15
N ALA A 89 0.61 -13.39 2.25
CA ALA A 89 0.90 -14.78 2.61
C ALA A 89 2.12 -14.89 3.55
N ARG A 90 3.16 -14.09 3.33
CA ARG A 90 4.35 -14.02 4.19
C ARG A 90 4.02 -13.47 5.59
N ALA A 91 3.23 -12.40 5.67
CA ALA A 91 2.84 -11.81 6.94
C ALA A 91 1.96 -12.73 7.80
N LYS A 92 1.06 -13.51 7.19
CA LYS A 92 0.22 -14.48 7.91
C LYS A 92 1.04 -15.55 8.63
N LYS A 93 2.19 -15.96 8.07
CA LYS A 93 3.09 -16.94 8.70
C LYS A 93 3.80 -16.39 9.95
N LYS A 94 3.87 -15.07 10.11
CA LYS A 94 4.70 -14.40 11.11
C LYS A 94 3.92 -13.84 12.30
N ASN A 95 2.58 -13.87 12.26
CA ASN A 95 1.76 -13.06 13.14
C ASN A 95 0.78 -13.89 13.99
N ASP A 96 1.31 -14.46 15.07
CA ASP A 96 0.54 -15.02 16.20
C ASP A 96 0.24 -13.98 17.30
N GLY A 97 0.38 -12.67 17.05
CA GLY A 97 0.22 -11.69 18.15
C GLY A 97 0.01 -10.20 17.84
N GLY A 98 -0.14 -9.77 16.59
CA GLY A 98 -0.23 -8.34 16.25
C GLY A 98 -1.41 -8.03 15.33
N GLY A 99 -2.56 -7.74 15.93
CA GLY A 99 -3.79 -7.35 15.25
C GLY A 99 -3.60 -6.16 14.30
N CYS A 100 -3.50 -6.49 13.03
CA CYS A 100 -4.13 -5.71 11.98
C CYS A 100 -5.16 -6.64 11.40
N GLY A 101 -6.42 -6.23 11.31
CA GLY A 101 -7.56 -7.04 10.88
C GLY A 101 -7.42 -7.58 9.46
N MET A 102 -6.48 -8.48 9.23
CA MET A 102 -6.24 -9.16 7.96
C MET A 102 -7.48 -9.95 7.56
N GLU A 103 -8.24 -10.47 8.52
CA GLU A 103 -9.51 -11.15 8.27
C GLU A 103 -10.59 -10.21 7.71
N SER A 104 -10.79 -9.03 8.30
CA SER A 104 -11.76 -8.06 7.78
C SER A 104 -11.34 -7.47 6.43
N LEU A 105 -10.04 -7.37 6.16
CA LEU A 105 -9.49 -6.88 4.89
C LEU A 105 -9.52 -7.94 3.78
N LEU A 106 -9.21 -9.20 4.08
CA LEU A 106 -9.40 -10.33 3.16
C LEU A 106 -10.87 -10.53 2.85
N HIS A 107 -11.74 -10.47 3.86
CA HIS A 107 -13.18 -10.54 3.67
C HIS A 107 -13.66 -9.42 2.74
N HIS A 108 -13.28 -8.16 2.99
CA HIS A 108 -13.65 -7.06 2.09
C HIS A 108 -13.06 -7.19 0.67
N TYR A 109 -11.85 -7.75 0.53
CA TYR A 109 -11.23 -8.00 -0.78
C TYR A 109 -11.93 -9.12 -1.57
N VAL A 110 -12.29 -10.22 -0.90
CA VAL A 110 -13.05 -11.33 -1.49
C VAL A 110 -14.46 -10.88 -1.84
N VAL A 111 -15.11 -10.11 -0.95
CA VAL A 111 -16.44 -9.53 -1.18
C VAL A 111 -16.41 -8.58 -2.37
N SER A 112 -15.44 -7.66 -2.47
CA SER A 112 -15.41 -6.69 -3.59
C SER A 112 -15.20 -7.35 -4.95
N LYS A 113 -14.48 -8.48 -5.01
CA LYS A 113 -14.29 -9.25 -6.25
C LYS A 113 -15.48 -10.13 -6.60
N THR A 114 -16.20 -10.67 -5.61
CA THR A 114 -17.40 -11.49 -5.87
C THR A 114 -18.58 -10.64 -6.36
N THR A 115 -18.74 -9.40 -5.90
CA THR A 115 -19.74 -8.47 -6.47
C THR A 115 -19.45 -8.03 -7.90
N SER A 116 -18.18 -7.99 -8.32
CA SER A 116 -17.81 -7.63 -9.70
C SER A 116 -17.98 -8.77 -10.72
N VAL A 117 -18.25 -10.01 -10.27
CA VAL A 117 -18.52 -11.15 -11.17
C VAL A 117 -20.03 -11.29 -11.45
N TYR A 118 -20.87 -10.47 -10.80
CA TYR A 118 -22.33 -10.43 -10.97
C TYR A 118 -22.85 -9.00 -11.22
N SER A 119 -22.13 -8.18 -11.98
CA SER A 119 -22.62 -6.87 -12.46
C SER A 119 -22.14 -6.60 -13.88
#